data_AF-A0A2T2W346-F1
#
_entry.id   AF-A0A2T2W346-F1
#
_cell.length_a   1.000
_cell.length_b   1.000
_cell.length_c   1.000
_cell.angle_alpha   90.00
_cell.angle_beta   90.00
_cell.angle_gamma   90.00
#
_symmetry.space_group_name_H-M   'P 1'
#
loop_
_entity.id
_entity.type
_entity.pdbx_description
1 polymer ?
#
loop_
_entity_poly.entity_id
_entity_poly.type
_entity_poly.pdbx_seq_one_letter_code
_entity_poly.pdbx_strand_id
1 'polypeptide(L)'
;MTPGQPVTSEPNDAPAAIEHQNVPVEHRSLHDFLYSAADEHAAETAAAPPTASTGSTPMPVADWCDQTQDAKITGVYAVLDRDRQTQFVGISRNVALSLRSHLTAKGEAVCALVTVEPFNFPNREAMSALRDQWIAALPS
;
A
#
# COMPACT_ATOMS: atom_id res chain seq x y z
N MET A 1 -10.43 -52.47 -53.40
CA MET A 1 -9.13 -52.16 -54.04
C MET A 1 -8.90 -50.65 -53.92
N THR A 2 -8.06 -50.22 -52.98
CA THR A 2 -7.47 -48.85 -52.91
C THR A 2 -6.34 -48.74 -53.97
N PRO A 3 -5.87 -47.57 -54.47
CA PRO A 3 -5.51 -46.36 -53.70
C PRO A 3 -5.69 -44.98 -54.40
N GLY A 4 -5.42 -43.87 -53.68
CA GLY A 4 -5.14 -42.55 -54.28
C GLY A 4 -5.34 -41.32 -53.36
N GLN A 5 -4.40 -41.06 -52.44
CA GLN A 5 -4.10 -39.71 -51.87
C GLN A 5 -2.98 -39.06 -52.73
N PRO A 6 -2.61 -37.74 -52.64
CA PRO A 6 -2.66 -36.87 -51.44
C PRO A 6 -2.90 -35.32 -51.64
N VAL A 7 -2.90 -34.60 -50.49
CA VAL A 7 -2.43 -33.21 -50.19
C VAL A 7 -3.24 -32.01 -50.75
N THR A 8 -3.55 -30.90 -50.08
CA THR A 8 -3.00 -30.12 -48.94
C THR A 8 -4.09 -29.12 -48.49
N SER A 9 -4.19 -28.77 -47.19
CA SER A 9 -4.33 -27.37 -46.69
C SER A 9 -4.67 -27.37 -45.19
N GLU A 10 -3.67 -27.08 -44.37
CA GLU A 10 -3.81 -26.24 -43.16
C GLU A 10 -3.46 -24.79 -43.58
N PRO A 11 -3.89 -23.71 -42.88
CA PRO A 11 -3.77 -23.58 -41.42
C PRO A 11 -4.89 -22.82 -40.66
N ASN A 12 -4.96 -23.12 -39.36
CA ASN A 12 -5.04 -22.20 -38.21
C ASN A 12 -6.11 -21.07 -38.19
N ASP A 13 -7.12 -21.20 -37.33
CA ASP A 13 -7.33 -20.24 -36.22
C ASP A 13 -8.19 -20.87 -35.09
N ALA A 14 -7.77 -20.57 -33.87
CA ALA A 14 -8.30 -20.95 -32.57
C ALA A 14 -9.77 -20.43 -32.35
N PRO A 15 -10.52 -20.77 -31.27
CA PRO A 15 -10.04 -21.11 -29.93
C PRO A 15 -10.57 -22.43 -29.37
N ALA A 16 -9.63 -23.25 -28.91
CA ALA A 16 -9.88 -24.28 -27.93
C ALA A 16 -10.55 -23.62 -26.71
N ALA A 17 -11.79 -24.03 -26.45
CA ALA A 17 -12.47 -23.75 -25.20
C ALA A 17 -11.59 -24.28 -24.07
N ILE A 18 -10.96 -23.37 -23.33
CA ILE A 18 -10.08 -23.69 -22.22
C ILE A 18 -10.96 -24.35 -21.15
N GLU A 19 -10.73 -25.65 -20.98
CA GLU A 19 -11.39 -26.49 -20.00
C GLU A 19 -11.10 -25.97 -18.58
N HIS A 20 -12.18 -25.75 -17.85
CA HIS A 20 -12.17 -25.30 -16.46
C HIS A 20 -11.80 -26.45 -15.51
N GLN A 21 -10.54 -26.86 -15.38
CA GLN A 21 -10.12 -27.62 -14.20
C GLN A 21 -8.59 -27.75 -14.03
N ASN A 22 -7.96 -26.83 -13.29
CA ASN A 22 -6.99 -27.17 -12.22
C ASN A 22 -6.59 -25.91 -11.45
N VAL A 23 -7.34 -25.57 -10.40
CA VAL A 23 -6.92 -24.53 -9.45
C VAL A 23 -6.56 -25.25 -8.13
N PRO A 24 -5.31 -25.15 -7.64
CA PRO A 24 -4.90 -25.78 -6.40
C PRO A 24 -5.76 -25.31 -5.22
N VAL A 25 -6.29 -26.30 -4.47
CA VAL A 25 -6.91 -26.16 -3.16
C VAL A 25 -5.85 -25.70 -2.17
N GLU A 26 -5.72 -24.40 -1.93
CA GLU A 26 -5.09 -23.82 -0.71
C GLU A 26 -5.20 -22.27 -0.72
N HIS A 27 -6.40 -21.70 -0.85
CA HIS A 27 -6.59 -20.25 -0.55
C HIS A 27 -8.00 -19.93 -0.05
N ARG A 28 -8.68 -20.90 0.56
CA ARG A 28 -10.02 -20.72 1.13
C ARG A 28 -9.95 -20.50 2.64
N SER A 29 -9.33 -19.40 3.09
CA SER A 29 -9.52 -18.89 4.47
C SER A 29 -8.93 -17.50 4.72
N LEU A 30 -9.42 -16.49 3.99
CA LEU A 30 -9.27 -15.10 4.47
C LEU A 30 -10.52 -14.25 4.30
N HIS A 31 -11.67 -14.90 4.09
CA HIS A 31 -12.96 -14.22 3.94
C HIS A 31 -14.06 -14.82 4.83
N ASP A 32 -13.65 -15.57 5.85
CA ASP A 32 -14.48 -15.98 7.00
C ASP A 32 -14.18 -15.09 8.22
N PHE A 33 -12.92 -14.62 8.33
CA PHE A 33 -12.47 -13.74 9.40
C PHE A 33 -13.11 -12.33 9.39
N LEU A 34 -13.54 -11.83 8.23
CA LEU A 34 -14.00 -10.44 8.10
C LEU A 34 -15.44 -10.18 8.60
N TYR A 35 -16.16 -11.21 9.08
CA TYR A 35 -17.53 -11.06 9.59
C TYR A 35 -17.80 -11.72 10.96
N SER A 36 -16.78 -12.12 11.72
CA SER A 36 -16.96 -12.79 13.03
C SER A 36 -16.47 -11.99 14.25
N ALA A 37 -16.54 -10.67 14.21
CA ALA A 37 -16.41 -9.87 15.42
C ALA A 37 -17.27 -8.59 15.31
N ALA A 38 -18.58 -8.78 15.43
CA ALA A 38 -19.45 -7.76 16.00
C ALA A 38 -19.43 -7.95 17.52
N ASP A 39 -19.38 -6.83 18.25
CA ASP A 39 -19.18 -6.72 19.71
C ASP A 39 -17.74 -7.09 20.14
N GLU A 40 -16.94 -6.24 20.79
CA GLU A 40 -17.19 -5.63 22.09
C GLU A 40 -16.49 -4.25 22.20
N HIS A 41 -17.21 -3.23 22.68
CA HIS A 41 -16.61 -2.00 23.20
C HIS A 41 -15.96 -2.30 24.56
N ALA A 42 -14.65 -2.58 24.56
CA ALA A 42 -13.84 -2.58 25.78
C ALA A 42 -12.86 -1.41 25.72
N ALA A 43 -13.10 -0.44 26.60
CA ALA A 43 -12.17 0.63 26.92
C ALA A 43 -10.86 0.05 27.49
N GLU A 44 -9.83 0.91 27.53
CA GLU A 44 -8.68 0.83 28.43
C GLU A 44 -7.39 0.20 27.86
N THR A 45 -6.57 1.04 27.23
CA THR A 45 -5.28 1.48 27.79
C THR A 45 -4.73 2.60 26.92
N ALA A 46 -4.64 3.80 27.48
CA ALA A 46 -3.97 4.94 26.88
C ALA A 46 -2.45 4.68 26.83
N ALA A 47 -1.99 3.93 25.82
CA ALA A 47 -0.65 4.13 25.32
C ALA A 47 -0.72 5.39 24.44
N ALA A 48 -0.24 6.52 24.96
CA ALA A 48 -0.01 7.68 24.12
C ALA A 48 0.80 7.19 22.91
N PRO A 49 0.34 7.44 21.67
CA PRO A 49 1.13 7.07 20.50
C PRO A 49 2.52 7.70 20.66
N PRO A 50 3.60 7.06 20.17
CA PRO A 50 4.85 7.78 19.99
C PRO A 50 4.48 9.09 19.30
N THR A 51 4.96 10.22 19.82
CA THR A 51 4.65 11.56 19.31
C THR A 51 5.22 11.65 17.90
N ALA A 52 4.58 10.98 16.95
CA ALA A 52 4.94 10.88 15.56
C ALA A 52 4.65 12.28 15.04
N SER A 53 5.73 13.04 14.90
CA SER A 53 5.80 14.45 14.52
C SER A 53 4.54 14.90 13.81
N THR A 54 3.68 15.60 14.54
CA THR A 54 2.42 16.15 14.03
C THR A 54 2.76 17.19 12.97
N GLY A 55 2.64 16.81 11.71
CA GLY A 55 2.44 17.66 10.53
C GLY A 55 3.43 18.77 10.14
N SER A 56 4.38 19.22 10.98
CA SER A 56 5.10 20.49 10.71
C SER A 56 6.60 20.40 10.50
N THR A 57 7.29 19.37 10.99
CA THR A 57 8.75 19.26 10.84
C THR A 57 9.13 17.96 10.13
N PRO A 58 9.56 18.01 8.85
CA PRO A 58 10.10 16.85 8.17
C PRO A 58 11.32 16.31 8.92
N MET A 59 11.37 15.00 9.10
CA MET A 59 12.44 14.31 9.81
C MET A 59 13.01 13.16 8.98
N PRO A 60 14.26 12.72 9.22
CA PRO A 60 14.85 11.63 8.45
C PRO A 60 14.00 10.36 8.49
N VAL A 61 13.86 9.71 7.34
CA VAL A 61 13.05 8.49 7.22
C VAL A 61 13.57 7.39 8.16
N ALA A 62 14.89 7.27 8.31
CA ALA A 62 15.53 6.34 9.23
C ALA A 62 15.11 6.61 10.69
N ASP A 63 15.29 7.85 11.17
CA ASP A 63 14.92 8.25 12.52
C ASP A 63 13.42 8.04 12.81
N TRP A 64 12.55 8.31 11.82
CA TRP A 64 11.11 8.09 11.97
C TRP A 64 10.78 6.60 12.08
N CYS A 65 11.43 5.76 11.28
CA CYS A 65 11.27 4.32 11.33
C CYS A 65 11.80 3.73 12.64
N ASP A 66 12.92 4.23 13.15
CA ASP A 66 13.50 3.79 14.43
C ASP A 66 12.62 4.19 15.62
N GLN A 67 12.02 5.38 15.59
CA GLN A 67 11.10 5.85 16.63
C GLN A 67 9.77 5.10 16.65
N THR A 68 9.25 4.75 15.47
CA THR A 68 7.97 4.07 15.36
C THR A 68 8.10 2.55 15.42
N GLN A 69 9.29 2.00 15.15
CA GLN A 69 9.57 0.57 15.12
C GLN A 69 8.45 -0.19 14.38
N ASP A 70 7.78 -1.14 15.05
CA ASP A 70 6.68 -1.94 14.48
C ASP A 70 5.29 -1.39 14.83
N ALA A 71 5.19 -0.13 15.28
CA ALA A 71 3.92 0.53 15.52
C ALA A 71 3.13 0.66 14.21
N LYS A 72 1.88 0.18 14.24
CA LYS A 72 0.96 0.30 13.11
C LYS A 72 0.34 1.70 13.08
N ILE A 73 1.10 2.67 12.56
CA ILE A 73 0.62 4.03 12.36
C ILE A 73 -0.18 4.11 11.06
N THR A 74 -1.46 4.45 11.17
CA THR A 74 -2.31 4.81 10.03
C THR A 74 -2.28 6.32 9.86
N GLY A 75 -2.21 6.82 8.62
CA GLY A 75 -2.21 8.26 8.39
C GLY A 75 -1.87 8.67 6.96
N VAL A 76 -1.70 9.97 6.78
CA VAL A 76 -1.19 10.59 5.56
C VAL A 76 0.30 10.86 5.74
N TYR A 77 1.09 10.64 4.71
CA TYR A 77 2.53 10.89 4.77
C TYR A 77 3.04 11.51 3.47
N ALA A 78 4.05 12.35 3.60
CA ALA A 78 4.79 12.96 2.52
C ALA A 78 6.25 12.54 2.62
N VAL A 79 6.80 12.11 1.51
CA VAL A 79 8.23 11.79 1.36
C VAL A 79 8.87 12.95 0.63
N LEU A 80 10.01 13.41 1.16
CA LEU A 80 10.79 14.49 0.61
C LEU A 80 12.22 14.02 0.35
N ASP A 81 12.85 14.62 -0.65
CA ASP A 81 14.26 14.42 -0.95
C ASP A 81 15.17 15.21 0.02
N ARG A 82 16.47 15.19 -0.27
CA ARG A 82 17.48 15.91 0.52
C ARG A 82 17.35 17.44 0.43
N ASP A 83 16.72 17.94 -0.63
CA ASP A 83 16.45 19.37 -0.87
C ASP A 83 15.10 19.81 -0.28
N ARG A 84 14.47 18.94 0.54
CA ARG A 84 13.15 19.15 1.15
C ARG A 84 12.05 19.39 0.12
N GLN A 85 12.21 18.88 -1.10
CA GLN A 85 11.17 18.89 -2.12
C GLN A 85 10.31 17.64 -1.97
N THR A 86 9.00 17.83 -1.88
CA THR A 86 8.05 16.73 -1.79
C THR A 86 8.07 15.89 -3.07
N GLN A 87 8.50 14.63 -2.94
CA GLN A 87 8.58 13.67 -4.04
C GLN A 87 7.32 12.82 -4.15
N PHE A 88 6.63 12.61 -3.02
CA PHE A 88 5.46 11.76 -2.95
C PHE A 88 4.56 12.15 -1.77
N VAL A 89 3.24 12.08 -1.95
CA VAL A 89 2.27 12.18 -0.85
C VAL A 89 1.27 11.03 -0.97
N GLY A 90 1.04 10.31 0.12
CA GLY A 90 0.17 9.13 0.13
C GLY A 90 -0.54 8.93 1.45
N ILE A 91 -1.47 7.98 1.45
CA ILE A 91 -2.19 7.53 2.64
C ILE A 91 -1.84 6.06 2.88
N SER A 92 -1.72 5.64 4.14
CA SER A 92 -1.46 4.24 4.47
C SER A 92 -2.06 3.85 5.81
N ARG A 93 -2.46 2.58 5.93
CA ARG A 93 -2.82 1.96 7.22
C ARG A 93 -1.60 1.48 8.02
N ASN A 94 -0.43 1.48 7.39
CA ASN A 94 0.85 1.23 8.03
C ASN A 94 1.92 2.06 7.32
N VAL A 95 2.10 3.29 7.80
CA VAL A 95 3.03 4.27 7.22
C VAL A 95 4.48 3.74 7.29
N ALA A 96 4.89 3.11 8.40
CA ALA A 96 6.24 2.56 8.54
C ALA A 96 6.58 1.52 7.48
N LEU A 97 5.68 0.56 7.24
CA LEU A 97 5.88 -0.44 6.20
C LEU A 97 5.93 0.20 4.80
N SER A 98 5.05 1.16 4.54
CA SER A 98 5.03 1.87 3.26
C SER A 98 6.32 2.65 3.01
N LEU A 99 6.86 3.34 4.02
CA LEU A 99 8.11 4.09 3.91
C LEU A 99 9.31 3.17 3.66
N ARG A 100 9.44 2.06 4.39
CA ARG A 100 10.51 1.08 4.15
C ARG A 100 10.47 0.53 2.74
N SER A 101 9.28 0.17 2.25
CA SER A 101 9.11 -0.29 0.86
C SER A 101 9.48 0.80 -0.15
N HIS A 102 9.05 2.04 0.09
CA HIS A 102 9.37 3.19 -0.75
C HIS A 102 10.88 3.47 -0.79
N LEU A 103 11.54 3.41 0.36
CA LEU A 103 12.98 3.59 0.51
C LEU A 103 13.75 2.52 -0.29
N THR A 104 13.36 1.26 -0.18
CA THR A 104 13.95 0.16 -0.97
C THR A 104 13.74 0.36 -2.47
N ALA A 105 12.58 0.89 -2.88
CA ALA A 105 12.23 1.05 -4.30
C ALA A 105 12.84 2.30 -4.97
N LYS A 106 12.99 3.41 -4.25
CA LYS A 106 13.42 4.71 -4.79
C LYS A 106 14.80 5.16 -4.31
N GLY A 107 15.29 4.57 -3.22
CA GLY A 107 16.56 4.93 -2.59
C GLY A 107 16.48 6.16 -1.68
N GLU A 108 17.51 6.33 -0.85
CA GLU A 108 17.63 7.38 0.16
C GLU A 108 17.73 8.80 -0.41
N ALA A 109 18.11 8.95 -1.69
CA ALA A 109 18.19 10.28 -2.31
C ALA A 109 16.81 10.91 -2.47
N VAL A 110 15.81 10.10 -2.84
CA VAL A 110 14.41 10.50 -3.06
C VAL A 110 13.60 10.41 -1.77
N CYS A 111 13.94 9.44 -0.90
CA CYS A 111 13.26 9.16 0.36
C CYS A 111 14.14 9.55 1.54
N ALA A 112 14.51 10.83 1.64
CA ALA A 112 15.42 11.32 2.67
C ALA A 112 14.67 11.72 3.95
N LEU A 113 13.58 12.46 3.78
CA LEU A 113 12.78 13.03 4.86
C LEU A 113 11.33 12.57 4.74
N VAL A 114 10.63 12.54 5.87
CA VAL A 114 9.21 12.24 5.94
C VAL A 114 8.48 13.20 6.88
N THR A 115 7.27 13.56 6.47
CA THR A 115 6.25 14.18 7.32
C THR A 115 5.06 13.24 7.40
N VAL A 116 4.53 13.00 8.59
CA VAL A 116 3.40 12.08 8.80
C VAL A 116 2.33 12.76 9.64
N GLU A 117 1.08 12.70 9.19
CA GLU A 117 -0.09 13.05 9.99
C GLU A 117 -0.82 11.75 10.41
N PRO A 118 -0.67 11.30 11.66
CA PRO A 118 -1.30 10.08 12.14
C PRO A 118 -2.80 10.26 12.36
N PHE A 119 -3.57 9.20 12.10
CA PHE A 119 -5.02 9.13 12.30
C PHE A 119 -5.33 8.00 13.28
N ASN A 120 -5.92 8.36 14.44
CA ASN A 120 -6.37 7.39 15.44
C ASN A 120 -7.54 6.53 14.93
N PHE A 121 -8.40 7.13 14.09
CA PHE A 121 -9.51 6.45 13.45
C PHE A 121 -9.38 6.58 11.93
N PRO A 122 -9.13 5.47 11.21
CA PRO A 122 -8.90 5.50 9.78
C PRO A 122 -10.18 5.87 9.03
N ASN A 123 -10.26 7.11 8.56
CA ASN A 123 -11.29 7.57 7.65
C ASN A 123 -10.67 7.85 6.28
N ARG A 124 -11.04 7.04 5.27
CA ARG A 124 -10.46 7.15 3.92
C ARG A 124 -10.72 8.50 3.28
N GLU A 125 -11.92 9.06 3.44
CA GLU A 125 -12.28 10.36 2.86
C GLU A 125 -11.46 11.47 3.51
N ALA A 126 -11.39 11.50 4.84
CA ALA A 126 -10.62 12.50 5.57
C ALA A 126 -9.13 12.44 5.23
N MET A 127 -8.54 11.24 5.21
CA MET A 127 -7.14 11.05 4.82
C MET A 127 -6.88 11.44 3.37
N SER A 128 -7.80 11.12 2.44
CA SER A 128 -7.64 11.51 1.03
C SER A 128 -7.76 13.02 0.85
N ALA A 129 -8.70 13.67 1.54
CA ALA A 129 -8.84 15.12 1.51
C ALA A 129 -7.59 15.82 2.05
N LEU A 130 -6.99 15.32 3.13
CA LEU A 130 -5.74 15.86 3.66
C LEU A 130 -4.56 15.67 2.69
N ARG A 131 -4.44 14.48 2.08
CA ARG A 131 -3.46 14.24 1.01
C ARG A 131 -3.61 15.27 -0.12
N ASP A 132 -4.84 15.49 -0.57
CA ASP A 132 -5.12 16.42 -1.68
C ASP A 132 -4.79 17.87 -1.29
N GLN A 133 -5.06 18.27 -0.04
CA GLN A 133 -4.62 19.56 0.50
C GLN A 133 -3.09 19.70 0.48
N TRP A 134 -2.35 18.66 0.88
CA TRP A 134 -0.88 18.69 0.84
C TRP A 134 -0.35 18.80 -0.58
N ILE A 135 -0.94 18.06 -1.52
CA ILE A 135 -0.57 18.14 -2.95
C ILE A 135 -0.86 19.55 -3.50
N ALA A 136 -2.01 20.12 -3.19
CA ALA A 136 -2.39 21.46 -3.64
C ALA A 136 -1.53 22.58 -3.04
N ALA A 137 -0.92 22.34 -1.86
CA ALA A 137 -0.02 23.29 -1.21
C ALA A 137 1.42 23.23 -1.76
N LEU A 138 1.75 22.26 -2.62
CA LEU A 138 3.08 22.19 -3.23
C LEU A 138 3.29 23.37 -4.19
N PRO A 139 4.50 23.96 -4.20
CA PRO A 139 4.84 24.99 -5.18
C PRO A 139 4.72 24.42 -6.60
N SER A 140 4.06 25.16 -7.49
CA SER A 140 3.87 24.82 -8.91
C SER A 140 5.06 25.20 -9.77
#